data_AF-A0A2E6HYN5-F1
#
_entry.id   AF-A0A2E6HYN5-F1
#
_cell.length_a   1.000
_cell.length_b   1.000
_cell.length_c   1.000
_cell.angle_alpha   90.00
_cell.angle_beta   90.00
_cell.angle_gamma   90.00
#
_symmetry.space_group_name_H-M   'P 1'
#
loop_
_entity.id
_entity.type
_entity.pdbx_description
1 polymer ?
#
loop_
_entity_poly.entity_id
_entity_poly.type
_entity_poly.pdbx_seq_one_letter_code
_entity_poly.pdbx_strand_id
1 'polypeptide(L)' 'MSEYFTVKESDDRWWIMSPDGKPFWSIGMNHIDSATLRYPENGSLWKDRYDRSEERWIKERVTPDLMSWGFNTIG' A
#
# COMPACT_ATOMS: atom_id res chain seq x y z
N MET A 1 15.53 -7.47 19.01
CA MET A 1 14.48 -6.84 18.17
C MET A 1 15.13 -5.69 17.43
N SER A 2 14.78 -5.50 16.16
CA SER A 2 15.33 -4.46 15.26
C SER A 2 14.28 -3.36 15.11
N GLU A 3 14.68 -2.11 14.86
CA GLU A 3 13.72 -1.05 14.50
C GLU A 3 13.29 -1.11 13.02
N TYR A 4 13.97 -1.94 12.23
CA TYR A 4 13.82 -2.02 10.79
C TYR A 4 13.44 -3.43 10.34
N PHE A 5 12.79 -3.51 9.17
CA PHE A 5 12.72 -4.76 8.42
C PHE A 5 14.14 -5.22 8.05
N THR A 6 14.38 -6.53 8.11
CA THR A 6 15.66 -7.13 7.73
C THR A 6 15.42 -8.31 6.81
N VAL A 7 16.50 -8.92 6.32
CA VAL A 7 16.44 -10.19 5.59
C VAL A 7 17.15 -11.28 6.39
N LYS A 8 16.63 -12.50 6.32
CA LYS A 8 17.22 -13.67 6.97
C LYS A 8 17.13 -14.88 6.05
N GLU A 9 18.23 -15.62 5.96
CA GLU A 9 18.24 -16.93 5.33
C GLU A 9 17.86 -18.02 6.35
N SER A 10 16.95 -18.93 5.96
CA SER A 10 16.56 -20.12 6.73
C SER A 10 16.15 -21.22 5.77
N ASP A 11 16.69 -22.43 5.96
CA ASP A 11 16.38 -23.61 5.13
C ASP A 11 16.53 -23.32 3.63
N ASP A 12 17.65 -22.71 3.25
CA ASP A 12 17.98 -22.26 1.88
C ASP A 12 16.96 -21.30 1.25
N ARG A 13 16.22 -20.54 2.08
CA ARG A 13 15.25 -19.52 1.66
C ARG A 13 15.50 -18.17 2.33
N TRP A 14 15.38 -17.11 1.55
CA TRP A 14 15.41 -15.74 2.04
C TRP A 14 14.02 -15.28 2.49
N TRP A 15 13.98 -14.72 3.69
CA TRP A 15 12.79 -14.17 4.32
C TRP A 15 12.98 -12.69 4.58
N ILE A 16 11.94 -11.90 4.35
CA ILE A 16 11.82 -10.58 4.96
C ILE A 16 11.41 -10.81 6.41
N MET A 17 12.05 -10.13 7.33
CA MET A 17 11.75 -10.18 8.76
C MET A 17 11.19 -8.84 9.19
N SER A 18 10.09 -8.83 9.93
CA SER A 18 9.54 -7.64 10.54
C SER A 18 10.42 -7.15 11.70
N PRO A 19 10.30 -5.87 12.11
CA PRO A 19 11.03 -5.31 13.27
C PRO A 19 10.91 -6.14 14.56
N ASP A 20 9.74 -6.76 14.79
CA ASP A 20 9.47 -7.65 15.93
C ASP A 20 10.10 -9.05 15.80
N GLY A 21 10.82 -9.32 14.71
CA GLY A 21 11.60 -10.55 14.48
C GLY A 21 10.81 -11.72 13.90
N LYS A 22 9.61 -11.49 13.36
CA LYS A 22 8.79 -12.53 12.71
C LYS A 22 9.00 -12.55 11.19
N PRO A 23 8.81 -13.69 10.52
CA PRO A 23 8.75 -13.72 9.06
C PRO A 23 7.61 -12.82 8.56
N PHE A 24 7.90 -11.97 7.58
CA PHE A 24 6.96 -11.08 6.94
C PHE A 24 6.71 -11.51 5.50
N TRP A 25 5.47 -11.87 5.20
CA TRP A 25 5.03 -12.13 3.83
C TRP A 25 4.63 -10.82 3.18
N SER A 26 5.41 -10.37 2.18
CA SER A 26 5.06 -9.21 1.38
C SER A 26 4.02 -9.58 0.32
N ILE A 27 2.81 -9.05 0.46
CA ILE A 27 1.74 -9.13 -0.53
C ILE A 27 1.56 -7.71 -1.06
N GLY A 28 2.24 -7.45 -2.19
CA GLY A 28 2.50 -6.11 -2.69
C GLY A 28 1.56 -5.68 -3.81
N MET A 29 1.20 -4.40 -3.80
CA MET A 29 0.70 -3.68 -4.98
C MET A 29 1.85 -2.89 -5.60
N ASN A 30 2.06 -3.02 -6.92
CA ASN A 30 3.20 -2.40 -7.58
C ASN A 30 3.04 -0.89 -7.77
N HIS A 31 1.86 -0.45 -8.24
CA HIS A 31 1.64 0.95 -8.61
C HIS A 31 0.23 1.42 -8.23
N ILE A 32 0.15 2.65 -7.72
CA ILE A 32 -1.08 3.31 -7.31
C ILE A 32 -0.98 4.76 -7.77
N ASP A 33 -1.99 5.23 -8.50
CA ASP A 33 -2.04 6.61 -8.98
C ASP A 33 -3.50 7.06 -9.18
N SER A 34 -3.74 8.35 -8.97
CA SER A 34 -5.07 8.98 -9.03
C SER A 34 -5.41 9.54 -10.42
N ALA A 35 -4.56 9.38 -11.45
CA ALA A 35 -4.76 10.01 -12.75
C ALA A 35 -6.10 9.65 -13.38
N THR A 36 -6.53 8.39 -13.23
CA THR A 36 -7.83 7.96 -13.75
C THR A 36 -8.98 8.76 -13.15
N LEU A 37 -8.96 9.07 -11.85
CA LEU A 37 -9.96 9.91 -11.19
C LEU A 37 -10.00 11.35 -11.72
N ARG A 38 -8.93 11.79 -12.40
CA ARG A 38 -8.75 13.13 -12.95
C ARG A 38 -9.10 13.20 -14.44
N TYR A 39 -9.49 12.09 -15.06
CA TYR A 39 -9.91 12.09 -16.46
C TYR A 39 -11.27 12.79 -16.66
N PRO A 40 -11.52 13.44 -17.81
CA PRO A 40 -12.76 14.18 -18.07
C PRO A 40 -14.04 13.36 -17.86
N GLU A 41 -14.03 12.07 -18.18
CA GLU A 41 -15.15 11.14 -18.00
C GLU A 41 -15.54 10.93 -16.54
N ASN A 42 -14.62 11.17 -15.59
CA ASN A 42 -14.89 11.12 -14.15
C ASN A 42 -15.41 12.45 -13.60
N GLY A 43 -15.59 13.46 -14.46
CA GLY A 43 -16.21 14.74 -14.15
C GLY A 43 -15.55 15.44 -12.96
N SER A 44 -16.35 15.81 -11.97
CA SER A 44 -15.89 16.49 -10.75
C SER A 44 -15.58 15.54 -9.60
N LEU A 45 -15.58 14.21 -9.79
CA LEU A 45 -15.42 13.21 -8.72
C LEU A 45 -14.19 13.49 -7.84
N TRP A 46 -13.05 13.80 -8.46
CA TRP A 46 -11.80 14.11 -7.74
C TRP A 46 -11.96 15.29 -6.77
N LYS A 47 -12.62 16.35 -7.24
CA LYS A 47 -12.92 17.52 -6.43
C LYS A 47 -13.97 17.22 -5.37
N ASP A 48 -15.10 16.67 -5.77
CA ASP A 48 -16.28 16.61 -4.91
C ASP A 48 -16.10 15.58 -3.78
N ARG A 49 -15.41 14.48 -4.06
CA ARG A 49 -15.19 13.41 -3.09
C ARG A 49 -13.96 13.63 -2.22
N TYR A 50 -12.87 14.09 -2.82
CA TYR A 50 -11.56 14.13 -2.15
C TYR A 50 -11.00 15.54 -1.99
N ASP A 51 -11.74 16.59 -2.36
CA ASP A 51 -11.26 17.98 -2.37
C ASP A 51 -9.92 18.16 -3.08
N ARG A 52 -9.72 17.37 -4.15
CA ARG A 52 -8.46 17.30 -4.90
C ARG A 52 -7.24 16.91 -4.07
N SER A 53 -7.42 16.23 -2.93
CA SER A 53 -6.35 15.83 -2.03
C SER A 53 -5.96 14.35 -2.20
N GLU A 54 -4.73 14.13 -2.65
CA GLU A 54 -4.10 12.79 -2.70
C GLU A 54 -4.10 12.12 -1.33
N GLU A 55 -3.73 12.86 -0.29
CA GLU A 55 -3.69 12.34 1.08
C GLU A 55 -5.08 11.85 1.52
N ARG A 56 -6.13 12.62 1.20
CA ARG A 56 -7.50 12.24 1.54
C ARG A 56 -7.94 10.99 0.81
N TRP A 57 -7.68 10.90 -0.49
CA TRP A 57 -7.98 9.71 -1.28
C TRP A 57 -7.24 8.46 -0.79
N ILE A 58 -5.95 8.61 -0.46
CA ILE A 58 -5.13 7.53 0.08
C ILE A 58 -5.70 7.03 1.41
N LYS A 59 -5.96 7.95 2.35
CA LYS A 59 -6.46 7.62 3.69
C LYS A 59 -7.88 7.06 3.68
N GLU A 60 -8.77 7.63 2.87
CA GLU A 60 -10.18 7.27 2.88
C GLU A 60 -10.50 6.05 2.03
N ARG A 61 -9.71 5.74 0.97
CA ARG A 61 -10.02 4.65 0.03
C ARG A 61 -8.86 3.72 -0.24
N VAL A 62 -7.72 4.21 -0.74
CA VAL A 62 -6.63 3.32 -1.19
C VAL A 62 -6.17 2.37 -0.08
N THR A 63 -5.77 2.94 1.07
CA THR A 63 -5.27 2.16 2.20
C THR A 63 -6.30 1.17 2.74
N PRO A 64 -7.55 1.57 3.09
CA PRO A 64 -8.52 0.62 3.61
C PRO A 64 -8.94 -0.45 2.59
N ASP A 65 -9.07 -0.10 1.30
CA ASP A 65 -9.43 -1.06 0.26
C ASP A 65 -8.31 -2.11 0.10
N LEU A 66 -7.04 -1.70 -0.01
CA LEU A 66 -5.90 -2.62 -0.10
C LEU A 66 -5.77 -3.53 1.13
N MET A 67 -5.92 -2.97 2.34
CA MET A 67 -5.91 -3.77 3.57
C MET A 67 -7.07 -4.77 3.60
N SER A 68 -8.26 -4.38 3.16
CA SER A 68 -9.43 -5.27 3.11
C SER A 68 -9.24 -6.44 2.13
N TRP A 69 -8.45 -6.23 1.07
CA TRP A 69 -8.09 -7.26 0.10
C TRP A 69 -6.88 -8.11 0.52
N GLY A 70 -6.24 -7.78 1.64
CA GLY A 70 -5.11 -8.52 2.20
C GLY A 70 -3.72 -8.08 1.70
N PHE A 71 -3.62 -6.96 0.98
CA PHE A 71 -2.33 -6.36 0.65
C PHE A 71 -1.73 -5.69 1.90
N ASN A 72 -0.41 -5.74 2.01
CA ASN A 72 0.32 -5.17 3.15
C ASN A 72 1.58 -4.40 2.76
N THR A 73 1.91 -4.36 1.46
CA THR A 73 3.12 -3.71 0.94
C THR A 73 2.79 -2.95 -0.33
N ILE A 74 3.53 -1.87 -0.59
CA ILE A 74 3.55 -1.15 -1.88
C ILE A 74 5.01 -1.13 -2.33
N GLY A 75 5.30 -1.54 -3.57
CA GLY A 75 6.68 -1.66 -4.07
C GLY A 75 6.84 -2.15 -5.50
#